data_AF-A0A7W1PVP7-F1
#
_entry.id   AF-A0A7W1PVP7-F1
#
_cell.length_a   1.000
_cell.length_b   1.000
_cell.length_c   1.000
_cell.angle_alpha   90.00
_cell.angle_beta   90.00
_cell.angle_gamma   90.00
#
_symmetry.space_group_name_H-M   'P 1'
#
loop_
_entity.id
_entity.type
_entity.pdbx_description
1 polymer ?
#
loop_
_entity_poly.entity_id
_entity_poly.type
_entity_poly.pdbx_seq_one_letter_code
_entity_poly.pdbx_strand_id
1 'polypeptide(L)'
;MTNRFIKSNSTYLSKRERIKDISIIIPKIRSEFYVRLYSLLDCEPEISDKGYEFFIKDTLTAKEFSAGLTGFGPGYFALDKSNEMIDLVSKFHDSLFNKLTDLKECKIEIENDFGKSVFGYENN
;
A
#
# COMPACT_ATOMS: atom_id res chain seq x y z
N MET A 1 7.94 -18.36 8.77
CA MET A 1 6.50 -18.01 8.86
C MET A 1 6.07 -17.58 7.48
N THR A 2 4.96 -18.10 6.96
CA THR A 2 4.42 -17.66 5.66
C THR A 2 3.71 -16.33 5.88
N ASN A 3 4.09 -15.27 5.16
CA ASN A 3 3.39 -13.99 5.23
C ASN A 3 1.93 -14.18 4.78
N ARG A 4 0.98 -13.83 5.66
CA ARG A 4 -0.47 -13.90 5.38
C ARG A 4 -0.88 -13.02 4.19
N PHE A 5 -0.19 -11.90 4.01
CA PHE A 5 -0.47 -10.95 2.97
C PHE A 5 0.62 -11.07 1.91
N ILE A 6 0.20 -11.32 0.67
CA ILE A 6 1.08 -11.49 -0.47
C ILE A 6 0.68 -10.55 -1.60
N LYS A 7 1.58 -10.34 -2.55
CA LYS A 7 1.23 -9.69 -3.81
C LYS A 7 0.09 -10.43 -4.51
N SER A 8 -0.94 -9.71 -4.93
CA SER A 8 -1.99 -10.21 -5.80
C SER A 8 -1.58 -10.08 -7.28
N ASN A 9 -1.97 -11.05 -8.10
CA ASN A 9 -1.81 -11.02 -9.56
C ASN A 9 -2.99 -10.31 -10.26
N SER A 10 -3.98 -9.82 -9.50
CA SER A 10 -5.19 -9.21 -10.01
C SER A 10 -4.94 -7.74 -10.37
N THR A 11 -4.86 -7.44 -11.67
CA THR A 11 -4.62 -6.11 -12.24
C THR A 11 -5.91 -5.33 -12.55
N TYR A 12 -7.07 -5.78 -12.04
CA TYR A 12 -8.36 -5.11 -12.28
C TYR A 12 -8.48 -3.79 -11.47
N LEU A 13 -7.74 -2.78 -11.93
CA LEU A 13 -7.68 -1.41 -11.43
C LEU A 13 -9.01 -0.66 -11.52
N SER A 14 -9.81 -0.92 -12.56
CA SER A 14 -10.89 -0.01 -12.99
C SER A 14 -12.17 -0.02 -12.14
N LYS A 15 -12.22 -0.76 -11.02
CA LYS A 15 -13.44 -0.88 -10.21
C LYS A 15 -13.24 -0.75 -8.70
N ARG A 16 -12.01 -0.58 -8.20
CA ARG A 16 -11.78 -0.53 -6.75
C ARG A 16 -12.15 0.84 -6.21
N GLU A 17 -12.90 0.81 -5.12
CA GLU A 17 -13.33 2.00 -4.42
C GLU A 17 -12.52 2.16 -3.14
N ARG A 18 -12.29 3.41 -2.73
CA ARG A 18 -11.62 3.71 -1.46
C ARG A 18 -12.48 3.20 -0.30
N ILE A 19 -11.86 2.48 0.63
CA ILE A 19 -12.52 1.90 1.81
C ILE A 19 -11.94 2.36 3.14
N LYS A 20 -10.70 2.86 3.15
CA LYS A 20 -10.08 3.43 4.34
C LYS A 20 -9.02 4.47 3.95
N ASP A 21 -9.15 5.66 4.51
CA ASP A 21 -8.14 6.70 4.43
C ASP A 21 -7.01 6.44 5.42
N ILE A 22 -5.79 6.82 5.02
CA ILE A 22 -4.68 6.95 5.95
C ILE A 22 -4.49 8.44 6.22
N SER A 23 -4.63 8.86 7.48
CA SER A 23 -4.46 10.25 7.85
C SER A 23 -3.03 10.72 7.53
N ILE A 24 -2.92 11.73 6.66
CA ILE A 24 -1.67 12.20 6.03
C ILE A 24 -1.21 13.56 6.52
N ILE A 25 -1.50 13.90 7.77
CA ILE A 25 -1.07 15.19 8.33
C ILE A 25 0.47 15.34 8.31
N ILE A 26 1.23 14.28 8.01
CA ILE A 26 2.70 14.30 8.01
C ILE A 26 3.28 13.69 6.71
N PRO A 27 4.09 14.42 5.92
CA PRO A 27 4.77 13.90 4.72
C PRO A 27 5.58 12.62 4.96
N LYS A 28 6.13 12.43 6.17
CA LYS A 28 6.82 11.20 6.61
C LYS A 28 5.96 9.95 6.42
N ILE A 29 4.64 10.06 6.63
CA ILE A 29 3.71 8.92 6.48
C ILE A 29 3.66 8.43 5.03
N ARG A 30 3.88 9.28 4.02
CA ARG A 30 3.83 8.85 2.60
C ARG A 30 5.00 7.95 2.23
N SER A 31 6.21 8.36 2.60
CA SER A 31 7.42 7.56 2.38
C SER A 31 7.42 6.33 3.28
N GLU A 32 7.03 6.48 4.55
CA GLU A 32 6.92 5.35 5.48
C GLU A 32 5.90 4.31 4.99
N PHE A 33 4.76 4.75 4.46
CA PHE A 33 3.76 3.83 3.92
C PHE A 33 4.30 3.04 2.71
N TYR A 34 5.01 3.70 1.79
CA TYR A 34 5.69 3.03 0.68
C TYR A 34 6.69 1.99 1.17
N VAL A 35 7.61 2.41 2.06
CA VAL A 35 8.70 1.56 2.56
C VAL A 35 8.16 0.35 3.29
N ARG A 36 7.15 0.53 4.15
CA ARG A 36 6.54 -0.59 4.89
C ARG A 36 5.84 -1.56 3.95
N LEU A 37 5.12 -1.07 2.94
CA LEU A 37 4.48 -1.94 1.94
C LEU A 37 5.51 -2.74 1.16
N TYR A 38 6.57 -2.08 0.70
CA TYR A 38 7.69 -2.72 0.01
C TYR A 38 8.35 -3.78 0.89
N SER A 39 8.65 -3.44 2.15
CA SER A 39 9.31 -4.33 3.10
C SER A 39 8.47 -5.57 3.41
N LEU A 40 7.14 -5.41 3.49
CA LEU A 40 6.21 -6.51 3.78
C LEU A 40 5.98 -7.43 2.58
N LEU A 41 5.81 -6.85 1.39
CA LEU A 41 5.39 -7.57 0.18
C LEU A 41 6.56 -8.02 -0.69
N ASP A 42 7.73 -7.42 -0.50
CA ASP A 42 8.97 -7.69 -1.23
C ASP A 42 8.80 -7.60 -2.75
N CYS A 43 8.10 -6.56 -3.20
CA CYS A 43 7.80 -6.36 -4.60
C CYS A 43 7.68 -4.88 -4.95
N GLU A 44 7.85 -4.54 -6.22
CA GLU A 44 7.53 -3.20 -6.72
C GLU A 44 6.02 -2.99 -6.85
N PRO A 45 5.53 -1.76 -6.57
CA PRO A 45 4.15 -1.39 -6.85
C PRO A 45 3.92 -1.15 -8.35
N GLU A 46 2.66 -1.01 -8.72
CA GLU A 46 2.31 -0.38 -10.00
C GLU A 46 2.41 1.14 -9.86
N ILE A 47 2.98 1.80 -10.86
CA ILE A 47 3.23 3.25 -10.88
C ILE A 47 2.27 3.91 -11.87
N SER A 48 1.74 5.06 -11.50
CA SER A 48 0.97 5.96 -12.36
C SER A 48 1.40 7.41 -12.13
N ASP A 49 0.93 8.30 -12.99
CA ASP A 49 1.02 9.76 -12.83
C ASP A 49 0.44 10.24 -11.48
N LYS A 50 -0.51 9.48 -10.91
CA LYS A 50 -1.21 9.75 -9.67
C LYS A 50 -0.53 9.18 -8.42
N GLY A 51 0.53 8.38 -8.57
CA GLY A 51 1.27 7.77 -7.47
C GLY A 51 1.54 6.28 -7.68
N TYR A 52 1.47 5.49 -6.62
CA TYR A 52 1.82 4.06 -6.64
C TYR A 52 0.75 3.21 -5.96
N GLU A 53 0.62 1.95 -6.36
CA GLU A 53 -0.34 1.02 -5.78
C GLU A 53 0.22 -0.40 -5.65
N PHE A 54 0.08 -0.99 -4.46
CA PHE A 54 0.37 -2.39 -4.18
C PHE A 54 -0.92 -3.20 -4.18
N PHE A 55 -0.93 -4.31 -4.89
CA PHE A 55 -2.05 -5.24 -4.96
C PHE A 55 -1.83 -6.37 -3.98
N ILE A 56 -2.76 -6.57 -3.06
CA ILE A 56 -2.59 -7.44 -1.90
C ILE A 56 -3.69 -8.49 -1.89
N LYS A 57 -3.29 -9.73 -1.60
CA LYS A 57 -4.19 -10.85 -1.34
C LYS A 57 -3.95 -11.37 0.06
N ASP A 58 -5.04 -11.55 0.82
CA ASP A 58 -5.01 -12.31 2.05
C ASP A 58 -5.08 -13.81 1.74
N THR A 59 -4.05 -14.57 2.11
CA THR A 59 -3.99 -16.01 1.84
C THR A 59 -5.02 -16.82 2.63
N LEU A 60 -5.58 -16.28 3.71
CA LEU A 60 -6.57 -16.98 4.53
C LEU A 60 -7.99 -16.86 3.98
N THR A 61 -8.39 -15.65 3.58
CA THR A 61 -9.75 -15.38 3.10
C THR A 61 -9.86 -15.33 1.57
N ALA A 62 -8.72 -15.37 0.86
CA ALA A 62 -8.60 -15.11 -0.57
C ALA A 62 -9.09 -13.73 -1.03
N LYS A 63 -9.44 -12.83 -0.10
CA LYS A 63 -9.87 -11.46 -0.39
C LYS A 63 -8.70 -10.64 -0.91
N GLU A 64 -9.01 -9.75 -1.84
CA GLU A 64 -8.05 -8.87 -2.48
C GLU A 64 -8.41 -7.41 -2.24
N PHE A 65 -7.39 -6.60 -2.00
CA PHE A 65 -7.47 -5.16 -1.86
C PHE A 65 -6.17 -4.55 -2.39
N SER A 66 -6.10 -3.23 -2.44
CA SER A 66 -4.87 -2.51 -2.70
C SER A 66 -4.59 -1.45 -1.65
N ALA A 67 -3.31 -1.10 -1.56
CA ALA A 67 -2.79 -0.09 -0.65
C ALA A 67 -1.79 0.77 -1.43
N GLY A 68 -1.92 2.09 -1.35
CA GLY A 68 -1.07 2.94 -2.16
C GLY A 68 -1.36 4.42 -2.01
N LEU A 69 -0.58 5.23 -2.72
CA LEU A 69 -0.75 6.67 -2.86
C LEU A 69 -1.40 6.95 -4.21
N THR A 70 -2.58 7.58 -4.21
CA THR A 70 -3.25 8.03 -5.43
C THR A 70 -3.43 9.55 -5.40
N GLY A 71 -4.05 10.13 -6.44
CA GLY A 71 -4.37 11.56 -6.50
C GLY A 71 -5.27 12.05 -5.35
N PHE A 72 -5.94 11.15 -4.63
CA PHE A 72 -6.74 11.44 -3.44
C PHE A 72 -5.95 11.27 -2.12
N GLY A 73 -4.64 11.04 -2.19
CA GLY A 73 -3.80 10.69 -1.05
C GLY A 73 -3.73 9.18 -0.81
N PRO A 74 -2.99 8.75 0.22
CA PRO A 74 -2.81 7.34 0.50
C PRO A 74 -4.03 6.72 1.15
N GLY A 75 -4.22 5.44 0.91
CA GLY A 75 -5.36 4.72 1.43
C GLY A 75 -5.38 3.28 0.99
N TYR A 76 -6.51 2.65 1.29
CA TYR A 76 -6.84 1.28 0.93
C TYR A 76 -8.06 1.25 0.03
N PHE A 77 -8.04 0.37 -0.96
CA PHE A 77 -9.04 0.27 -2.00
C PHE A 77 -9.47 -1.18 -2.20
N ALA A 78 -10.76 -1.43 -2.39
CA ALA A 78 -11.29 -2.76 -2.63
C ALA A 78 -12.55 -2.70 -3.49
N LEU A 79 -12.91 -3.83 -4.11
CA LEU A 79 -14.21 -4.01 -4.78
C LEU A 79 -15.35 -4.22 -3.77
N ASP A 80 -15.02 -4.86 -2.65
CA ASP A 80 -15.94 -5.18 -1.57
C ASP A 80 -15.82 -4.14 -0.45
N LYS A 81 -16.94 -3.53 -0.06
CA LYS A 81 -17.05 -2.58 1.05
C LYS A 81 -17.69 -3.19 2.31
N SER A 82 -17.77 -4.51 2.38
CA SER A 82 -18.27 -5.21 3.56
C SER A 82 -17.47 -4.87 4.82
N ASN A 83 -18.13 -4.96 5.98
CA ASN A 83 -17.46 -4.82 7.28
C ASN A 83 -16.28 -5.79 7.41
N GLU A 84 -16.40 -7.00 6.85
CA GLU A 84 -15.32 -7.97 6.85
C GLU A 84 -14.07 -7.49 6.08
N MET A 85 -14.26 -6.79 4.95
CA MET A 85 -13.14 -6.20 4.21
C MET A 85 -12.51 -5.05 4.99
N ILE A 86 -13.33 -4.20 5.60
CA ILE A 86 -12.86 -3.07 6.43
C ILE A 86 -12.04 -3.59 7.64
N ASP A 87 -12.52 -4.65 8.28
CA ASP A 87 -11.82 -5.31 9.39
C ASP A 87 -10.51 -5.97 8.92
N LEU A 88 -10.50 -6.61 7.75
CA LEU A 88 -9.30 -7.19 7.15
C LEU A 88 -8.24 -6.12 6.88
N VAL A 89 -8.63 -5.01 6.26
CA VAL A 89 -7.74 -3.88 5.98
C VAL A 89 -7.24 -3.24 7.27
N SER A 90 -8.07 -3.18 8.32
CA SER A 90 -7.62 -2.66 9.61
C SER A 90 -6.56 -3.57 10.26
N LYS A 91 -6.75 -4.90 10.21
CA LYS A 91 -5.73 -5.86 10.67
C LYS A 91 -4.44 -5.77 9.86
N PHE A 92 -4.54 -5.56 8.54
CA PHE A 92 -3.38 -5.33 7.68
C PHE A 92 -2.65 -4.05 8.08
N HIS A 93 -3.37 -2.94 8.24
CA HIS A 93 -2.83 -1.65 8.65
C HIS A 93 -2.06 -1.75 9.97
N ASP A 94 -2.64 -2.40 10.97
CA ASP A 94 -1.97 -2.60 12.26
C ASP A 94 -0.72 -3.47 12.13
N SER A 95 -0.76 -4.50 11.27
CA SER A 95 0.43 -5.30 10.97
C SER A 95 1.53 -4.46 10.32
N LEU A 96 1.15 -3.57 9.42
CA LEU A 96 2.07 -2.74 8.64
C LEU A 96 2.76 -1.68 9.50
N PHE A 97 2.02 -0.98 10.37
CA PHE A 97 2.54 0.15 11.15
C PHE A 97 2.98 -0.21 12.57
N ASN A 98 2.32 -1.18 13.23
CA ASN A 98 2.59 -1.49 14.65
C ASN A 98 3.46 -2.74 14.84
N LYS A 99 3.51 -3.66 13.86
CA LYS A 99 4.21 -4.95 14.01
C LYS A 99 5.45 -5.08 13.14
N LEU A 100 5.47 -4.46 11.97
CA LEU A 100 6.62 -4.50 11.08
C LEU A 100 7.72 -3.57 11.62
N THR A 101 8.82 -4.18 12.08
CA THR A 101 9.99 -3.46 12.60
C THR A 101 11.12 -3.40 11.57
N ASP A 102 11.24 -4.42 10.73
CA ASP A 102 12.35 -4.56 9.80
C ASP A 102 11.98 -3.91 8.46
N LEU A 103 12.58 -2.75 8.19
CA LEU A 103 12.40 -2.02 6.94
C LEU A 103 13.52 -2.38 5.97
N LYS A 104 13.15 -2.66 4.72
CA LYS A 104 14.06 -2.90 3.61
C LYS A 104 14.38 -1.59 2.91
N GLU A 105 15.62 -1.47 2.45
CA GLU A 105 16.01 -0.40 1.56
C GLU A 105 15.23 -0.48 0.25
N CYS A 106 14.70 0.66 -0.16
CA CYS A 106 13.91 0.78 -1.37
C CYS A 106 13.83 2.23 -1.79
N LYS A 107 13.61 2.44 -3.08
CA LYS A 107 13.44 3.77 -3.64
C LYS A 107 12.57 3.70 -4.87
N ILE A 108 11.61 4.62 -4.95
CA ILE A 108 10.79 4.86 -6.12
C ILE A 108 10.78 6.34 -6.45
N GLU A 109 10.78 6.63 -7.74
CA GLU A 109 10.69 7.97 -8.27
C GLU A 109 9.46 8.05 -9.17
N ILE A 110 8.59 9.02 -8.88
CA ILE A 110 7.34 9.24 -9.61
C ILE A 110 7.38 10.65 -10.16
N GLU A 111 7.31 10.77 -11.49
CA GLU A 111 7.32 12.03 -12.21
C GLU A 111 5.93 12.30 -12.80
N ASN A 112 5.44 13.51 -12.60
CA ASN A 112 4.19 13.99 -13.18
C ASN A 112 4.33 15.45 -13.62
N ASP A 113 3.25 16.01 -14.19
CA ASP A 113 3.24 17.38 -14.71
C ASP A 113 3.54 18.47 -13.67
N PHE A 114 3.52 18.13 -12.37
CA PHE A 114 3.82 19.03 -11.25
C PHE A 114 5.22 18.83 -10.65
N GLY A 115 5.99 17.87 -11.18
CA GLY A 115 7.37 17.61 -10.79
C GLY A 115 7.63 16.17 -10.35
N LYS A 116 8.75 16.00 -9.64
CA LYS A 116 9.28 14.69 -9.23
C LYS A 116 9.08 14.46 -7.74
N SER A 117 8.49 13.31 -7.38
CA SER A 117 8.38 12.81 -6.01
C SER A 117 9.28 11.59 -5.81
N VAL A 118 9.98 11.54 -4.68
CA VAL A 118 10.84 10.41 -4.30
C VAL A 118 10.33 9.83 -2.99
N PHE A 119 10.11 8.52 -2.96
CA PHE A 119 9.76 7.77 -1.75
C PHE A 119 10.78 6.66 -1.56
N GLY A 120 11.19 6.41 -0.32
CA GLY A 120 12.20 5.39 -0.06
C GLY A 120 12.78 5.44 1.35
N TYR A 121 13.64 4.47 1.61
CA TYR A 121 14.43 4.31 2.82
C TYR A 121 15.82 3.82 2.42
N GLU A 122 16.85 4.46 2.98
CA GLU A 122 18.25 4.09 2.84
C GLU A 122 18.83 3.99 4.26
N ASN A 123 19.46 2.88 4.59
CA ASN A 123 20.03 2.63 5.90
C ASN A 123 21.48 3.17 5.86
N ASN A 124 21.71 4.34 6.43
CA ASN A 124 23.05 4.93 6.56
C ASN A 124 23.94 4.15 7.54
#